data_AF-A0A9P3NII9-F1
#
_entry.id   AF-A0A9P3NII9-F1
#
_cell.length_a   1.000
_cell.length_b   1.000
_cell.length_c   1.000
_cell.angle_alpha   90.00
_cell.angle_beta   90.00
_cell.angle_gamma   90.00
#
_symmetry.space_group_name_H-M   'P 1'
#
loop_
_entity.id
_entity.type
_entity.pdbx_description
1 polymer ?
#
loop_
_entity_poly.entity_id
_entity_poly.type
_entity_poly.pdbx_seq_one_letter_code
_entity_poly.pdbx_strand_id
1 'polypeptide(L)'
;MSFTSMEVAIFGASACAAVCAQYAFIRCGLHGSFTSASWPEATLPDVQELTRVSNLVLSVYERDVTEPRFSDPVPPACVVKSVSYDDTRGQCPPYTIFLDLDARDICVAIRGLHLTHEADYAVLLNNRTGQQVSP
;
A
#
# COMPACT_ATOMS: atom_id res chain seq x y z
N MET A 1 -24.95 -22.09 -34.45
CA MET A 1 -23.90 -22.51 -33.50
C MET A 1 -23.46 -21.32 -32.65
N SER A 2 -24.28 -20.89 -31.68
CA SER A 2 -23.96 -19.74 -30.80
C SER A 2 -24.32 -20.01 -29.33
N PHE A 3 -25.30 -20.88 -29.08
CA PHE A 3 -25.80 -21.20 -27.73
C PHE A 3 -24.80 -21.95 -26.85
N THR A 4 -24.01 -22.87 -27.42
CA THR A 4 -23.04 -23.68 -26.66
C THR A 4 -21.83 -22.89 -26.17
N SER A 5 -21.49 -21.76 -26.80
CA SER A 5 -20.34 -20.93 -26.39
C SER A 5 -20.68 -20.06 -25.17
N MET A 6 -21.94 -19.66 -25.02
CA MET A 6 -22.41 -18.84 -23.89
C MET A 6 -22.56 -19.66 -22.61
N GLU A 7 -23.05 -20.91 -22.69
CA GLU A 7 -23.20 -21.80 -21.53
C GLU A 7 -21.83 -22.21 -20.95
N VAL A 8 -20.85 -22.50 -21.81
CA VAL A 8 -19.48 -22.82 -21.38
C VAL A 8 -18.81 -21.61 -20.71
N ALA A 9 -19.07 -20.39 -21.19
CA ALA A 9 -18.57 -19.17 -20.57
C ALA A 9 -19.21 -18.92 -19.18
N ILE A 10 -20.52 -19.18 -19.04
CA ILE A 10 -21.25 -19.04 -17.77
C ILE A 10 -20.78 -20.09 -16.75
N PHE A 11 -20.58 -21.34 -17.16
CA PHE A 11 -20.01 -22.38 -16.29
C PHE A 11 -18.55 -22.11 -15.91
N GLY A 12 -17.75 -21.58 -16.82
CA GLY A 12 -16.36 -21.18 -16.52
C GLY A 12 -16.28 -20.02 -15.53
N ALA A 13 -17.13 -19.00 -15.71
CA ALA A 13 -17.17 -17.84 -14.82
C ALA A 13 -17.67 -18.21 -13.41
N SER A 14 -18.69 -19.07 -13.31
CA SER A 14 -19.22 -19.53 -12.02
C SER A 14 -18.24 -20.44 -11.27
N ALA A 15 -17.53 -21.31 -11.98
CA ALA A 15 -16.46 -22.12 -11.39
C ALA A 15 -15.31 -21.26 -10.86
N CYS A 16 -14.88 -20.24 -11.61
CA CYS A 16 -13.86 -19.29 -11.18
C CYS A 16 -14.30 -18.53 -9.92
N ALA A 17 -15.54 -18.00 -9.90
CA ALA A 17 -16.09 -17.31 -8.75
C ALA A 17 -16.16 -18.21 -7.51
N ALA A 18 -16.58 -19.48 -7.66
CA ALA A 18 -16.64 -20.44 -6.57
C ALA A 18 -15.25 -20.74 -5.98
N VAL A 19 -14.22 -20.91 -6.82
CA VAL A 19 -12.84 -21.15 -6.36
C VAL A 19 -12.28 -19.92 -5.65
N CYS A 20 -12.51 -18.72 -6.17
CA CYS A 20 -12.09 -17.47 -5.53
C CYS A 20 -12.79 -17.27 -4.17
N ALA A 21 -14.10 -17.54 -4.09
CA ALA A 21 -14.85 -17.45 -2.85
C ALA A 21 -14.38 -18.48 -1.82
N GLN A 22 -14.10 -19.72 -2.24
CA GLN A 22 -13.56 -20.76 -1.38
C GLN A 22 -12.15 -20.40 -0.87
N TYR A 23 -11.29 -19.87 -1.74
CA TYR A 23 -9.96 -19.41 -1.34
C TYR A 23 -10.05 -18.25 -0.34
N ALA A 24 -10.91 -17.26 -0.60
CA ALA A 24 -11.14 -16.14 0.32
C ALA A 24 -11.69 -16.64 1.67
N PHE A 25 -12.64 -17.58 1.68
CA PHE A 25 -13.18 -18.17 2.90
C PHE A 25 -12.12 -18.93 3.70
N ILE A 26 -11.29 -19.74 3.02
CA ILE A 26 -10.21 -20.49 3.67
C ILE A 26 -9.13 -19.55 4.23
N ARG A 27 -8.75 -18.50 3.48
CA ARG A 27 -7.68 -17.58 3.90
C ARG A 27 -8.16 -16.61 4.97
N CYS A 28 -9.31 -15.96 4.76
CA CYS A 28 -9.82 -14.93 5.66
C CYS A 28 -10.55 -15.53 6.87
N GLY A 29 -11.34 -16.59 6.67
CA GLY A 29 -12.17 -17.18 7.71
C GLY A 29 -11.47 -18.30 8.48
N LEU A 30 -10.82 -19.23 7.78
CA LEU A 30 -10.28 -20.44 8.42
C LEU A 30 -8.85 -20.28 8.94
N HIS A 31 -7.99 -19.53 8.25
CA HIS A 31 -6.58 -19.38 8.64
C HIS A 31 -6.24 -18.02 9.22
N GLY A 32 -6.96 -16.96 8.83
CA GLY A 32 -6.61 -15.58 9.20
C GLY A 32 -6.62 -15.31 10.72
N SER A 33 -7.48 -16.00 11.49
CA SER A 33 -7.52 -15.85 12.95
C SER A 33 -6.47 -16.68 13.69
N PHE A 34 -5.95 -17.75 13.08
CA PHE A 34 -4.96 -18.62 13.72
C PHE A 34 -3.52 -18.19 13.46
N THR A 35 -3.27 -17.35 12.45
CA THR A 35 -1.91 -16.89 12.12
C THR A 35 -1.27 -16.07 13.23
N SER A 36 -2.06 -15.38 14.07
CA SER A 36 -1.59 -14.62 15.23
C SER A 36 -1.69 -15.39 16.55
N ALA A 37 -2.22 -16.63 16.55
CA ALA A 37 -2.43 -17.39 17.78
C ALA A 37 -1.12 -17.74 18.51
N SER A 38 0.01 -17.76 17.80
CA SER A 38 1.34 -17.98 18.35
C SER A 38 2.14 -16.69 18.56
N TRP A 39 1.57 -15.52 18.24
CA TRP A 39 2.30 -14.26 18.37
C TRP A 39 2.36 -13.83 19.83
N PRO A 40 3.50 -13.28 20.28
CA PRO A 40 3.59 -12.70 21.61
C PRO A 40 2.66 -11.48 21.71
N GLU A 41 2.14 -11.23 22.92
CA GLU A 41 1.40 -10.01 23.20
C GLU A 41 2.29 -8.79 22.93
N ALA A 42 1.74 -7.77 22.27
CA ALA A 42 2.48 -6.55 21.96
C ALA A 42 2.87 -5.81 23.25
N THR A 43 4.15 -5.45 23.35
CA THR A 43 4.62 -4.63 24.48
C THR A 43 4.36 -3.15 24.23
N LEU A 44 4.41 -2.33 25.28
CA LEU A 44 4.24 -0.89 25.14
C LEU A 44 5.24 -0.26 24.13
N PRO A 45 6.55 -0.61 24.13
CA PRO A 45 7.48 -0.17 23.10
C PRO A 45 7.05 -0.54 21.67
N ASP A 46 6.50 -1.74 21.46
CA ASP A 46 6.03 -2.16 20.13
C ASP A 46 4.89 -1.28 19.63
N VAL A 47 3.95 -0.93 20.52
CA VAL A 47 2.82 -0.05 20.20
C VAL A 47 3.28 1.38 19.93
N GLN A 48 4.27 1.87 20.69
CA GLN A 48 4.86 3.20 20.49
C GLN A 48 5.54 3.29 19.12
N GLU A 49 6.33 2.28 18.77
CA GLU A 49 7.00 2.21 17.47
C GLU A 49 5.99 2.09 16.32
N LEU A 50 4.96 1.24 16.49
CA LEU A 50 3.89 1.11 15.52
C LEU A 50 3.16 2.44 15.30
N THR A 51 2.88 3.17 16.38
CA THR A 51 2.19 4.46 16.31
C THR A 51 3.08 5.50 15.63
N ARG A 52 4.38 5.55 15.96
CA ARG A 52 5.37 6.41 15.31
C ARG A 52 5.42 6.19 13.80
N VAL A 53 5.59 4.94 13.37
CA VAL A 53 5.68 4.58 11.95
C VAL A 53 4.35 4.85 11.23
N SER A 54 3.23 4.50 11.86
CA SER A 54 1.89 4.78 11.29
C SER A 54 1.68 6.28 11.09
N ASN A 55 2.13 7.10 12.04
CA ASN A 55 2.03 8.54 11.95
C ASN A 55 2.87 9.10 10.79
N LEU A 56 4.10 8.63 10.62
CA LEU A 56 4.95 8.99 9.48
C LEU A 56 4.30 8.60 8.14
N VAL A 57 3.68 7.41 8.05
CA VAL A 57 2.98 6.98 6.84
C VAL A 57 1.76 7.85 6.54
N LEU A 58 0.96 8.20 7.56
CA LEU A 58 -0.20 9.07 7.41
C LEU A 58 0.20 10.51 7.01
N SER A 59 1.34 11.00 7.52
CA SER A 59 1.82 12.35 7.22
C SER A 59 2.08 12.61 5.73
N VAL A 60 2.36 11.56 4.93
CA VAL A 60 2.56 11.68 3.46
C VAL A 60 1.26 12.04 2.73
N TYR A 61 0.11 11.79 3.35
CA TYR A 61 -1.19 12.16 2.79
C TYR A 61 -1.60 13.59 3.16
N GLU A 62 -0.88 14.25 4.06
CA GLU A 62 -1.18 15.60 4.49
C GLU A 62 -0.77 16.63 3.44
N ARG A 63 -1.56 17.70 3.33
CA ARG A 63 -1.17 18.87 2.53
C ARG A 63 -0.17 19.74 3.28
N ASP A 64 -0.30 19.79 4.60
CA ASP A 64 0.58 20.51 5.51
C ASP A 64 0.88 19.60 6.70
N VAL A 65 2.17 19.31 6.90
CA VAL A 65 2.65 18.42 7.98
C VAL A 65 2.68 19.12 9.34
N THR A 66 2.58 20.45 9.37
CA THR A 66 2.53 21.24 10.62
C THR A 66 1.12 21.34 11.20
N GLU A 67 0.11 21.35 10.32
CA GLU A 67 -1.31 21.33 10.66
C GLU A 67 -2.00 20.13 9.99
N PRO A 68 -1.63 18.89 10.37
CA PRO A 68 -2.18 17.68 9.77
C PRO A 68 -3.63 17.40 10.18
N ARG A 69 -4.34 16.65 9.35
CA ARG A 69 -5.74 16.23 9.59
C ARG A 69 -5.88 14.80 10.11
N PHE A 70 -4.96 13.92 9.74
CA PHE A 70 -5.02 12.47 9.96
C PHE A 70 -3.83 11.96 10.78
N SER A 71 -2.74 12.72 10.81
CA SER A 71 -1.50 12.44 11.56
C SER A 71 -1.31 13.44 12.70
N ASP A 72 -0.40 13.13 13.62
CA ASP A 72 0.14 14.09 14.56
C ASP A 72 1.15 15.02 13.85
N PRO A 73 1.31 16.27 14.31
CA PRO A 73 2.22 17.24 13.70
C PRO A 73 3.66 16.71 13.61
N VAL A 74 4.24 16.78 12.42
CA VAL A 74 5.66 16.47 12.20
C VAL A 74 6.42 17.79 12.11
N PRO A 75 7.48 18.00 12.90
CA PRO A 75 8.28 19.21 12.81
C PRO A 75 8.84 19.39 11.39
N PRO A 76 8.74 20.59 10.78
CA PRO A 76 9.26 20.83 9.43
C PRO A 76 10.74 20.50 9.26
N ALA A 77 11.52 20.69 10.34
CA ALA A 77 12.95 20.37 10.36
C ALA A 77 13.24 18.88 10.15
N CYS A 78 12.28 18.00 10.44
CA CYS A 78 12.39 16.56 10.20
C CYS A 78 12.10 16.19 8.74
N VAL A 79 11.51 17.09 7.93
CA VAL A 79 11.20 16.82 6.52
C VAL A 79 12.37 17.25 5.65
N VAL A 80 13.11 16.28 5.11
CA VAL A 80 14.26 16.55 4.23
C VAL A 80 13.80 16.83 2.80
N LYS A 81 12.82 16.06 2.32
CA LYS A 81 12.31 16.17 0.95
C LYS A 81 10.88 15.66 0.88
N SER A 82 9.98 16.45 0.32
CA SER A 82 8.64 16.02 -0.05
C SER A 82 8.50 16.08 -1.57
N VAL A 83 8.02 15.00 -2.19
CA VAL A 83 7.94 14.85 -3.65
C VAL A 83 6.50 14.57 -4.03
N SER A 84 5.91 15.49 -4.78
CA SER A 84 4.52 15.41 -5.24
C SER A 84 4.40 14.70 -6.60
N TYR A 85 3.16 14.48 -7.06
CA TYR A 85 2.90 13.92 -8.39
C TYR A 85 3.55 14.73 -9.53
N ASP A 86 3.59 16.06 -9.39
CA ASP A 86 4.17 16.95 -10.40
C ASP A 86 5.68 16.74 -10.51
N ASP A 87 6.33 16.46 -9.38
CA ASP A 87 7.76 16.20 -9.30
C ASP A 87 8.13 14.81 -9.82
N THR A 88 7.29 13.79 -9.56
CA THR A 88 7.57 12.40 -9.98
C THR A 88 7.29 12.16 -11.46
N ARG A 89 6.48 13.01 -12.12
CA ARG A 89 6.12 12.90 -13.54
C ARG A 89 5.59 11.52 -13.92
N GLY A 90 4.86 10.87 -13.00
CA GLY A 90 4.29 9.53 -13.19
C GLY A 90 5.33 8.40 -13.26
N GLN A 91 6.58 8.64 -12.84
CA GLN A 91 7.62 7.60 -12.80
C GLN A 91 7.64 6.83 -11.48
N CYS A 92 7.18 7.46 -10.39
CA CYS A 92 7.03 6.82 -9.10
C CYS A 92 5.87 7.44 -8.29
N PRO A 93 5.36 6.73 -7.27
CA PRO A 93 4.39 7.31 -6.34
C PRO A 93 5.00 8.47 -5.57
N PRO A 94 4.20 9.46 -5.14
CA PRO A 94 4.66 10.51 -4.23
C PRO A 94 5.31 9.93 -2.97
N TYR A 95 6.33 10.59 -2.45
CA TYR A 95 7.04 10.13 -1.26
C TYR A 95 7.65 11.30 -0.49
N THR A 96 7.88 11.07 0.80
CA THR A 96 8.55 12.01 1.69
C THR A 96 9.70 11.33 2.41
N ILE A 97 10.84 12.01 2.47
CA ILE A 97 12.03 11.60 3.21
C ILE A 97 12.06 12.38 4.52
N PHE A 98 12.04 11.65 5.62
CA PHE A 98 12.13 12.18 6.97
C PHE A 98 13.48 11.83 7.61
N LEU A 99 13.99 12.76 8.41
CA LEU A 99 15.06 12.53 9.36
C LEU A 99 14.45 12.57 10.76
N ASP A 100 14.24 11.39 11.34
CA ASP A 100 13.72 11.26 12.70
C ASP A 100 14.89 11.31 13.69
N LEU A 101 15.09 12.48 14.29
CA LEU A 101 16.20 12.71 15.21
C LEU A 101 16.02 11.99 16.56
N ASP A 102 14.77 11.74 16.96
CA ASP A 102 14.46 11.07 18.22
C ASP A 102 14.75 9.57 18.10
N ALA A 103 14.31 8.94 17.01
CA ALA A 103 14.61 7.55 16.70
C ALA A 103 16.05 7.36 16.14
N ARG A 104 16.69 8.44 15.66
CA ARG A 104 17.97 8.44 14.93
C ARG A 104 17.94 7.65 13.63
N ASP A 105 16.81 7.73 12.93
CA ASP A 105 16.52 6.98 11.72
C ASP A 105 16.25 7.90 10.52
N ILE A 106 16.46 7.35 9.32
CA ILE A 106 16.03 7.96 8.07
C ILE A 106 14.84 7.16 7.55
N CYS A 107 13.67 7.79 7.48
CA CYS A 107 12.44 7.14 7.05
C CYS A 107 12.03 7.65 5.67
N VAL A 108 11.75 6.72 4.75
CA VAL A 108 11.16 7.03 3.45
C VAL A 108 9.73 6.52 3.47
N ALA A 109 8.78 7.44 3.54
CA ALA A 109 7.38 7.09 3.52
C ALA A 109 6.84 7.31 2.09
N ILE A 110 6.33 6.24 1.50
CA ILE A 110 5.83 6.21 0.12
C ILE A 110 4.31 6.23 0.17
N ARG A 111 3.70 7.14 -0.58
CA ARG A 111 2.25 7.22 -0.69
C ARG A 111 1.72 6.04 -1.50
N GLY A 112 0.61 5.48 -1.04
CA GLY A 112 -0.16 4.53 -1.82
C GLY A 112 -0.72 5.18 -3.09
N LEU A 113 -0.93 4.36 -4.12
CA LEU A 113 -1.56 4.80 -5.35
C LEU A 113 -3.04 5.06 -5.09
N HIS A 114 -3.52 6.25 -5.43
CA HIS A 114 -4.90 6.63 -5.21
C HIS A 114 -5.82 6.07 -6.31
N LEU A 115 -5.27 5.67 -7.47
CA LEU A 115 -5.97 5.16 -8.66
C LEU A 115 -7.02 6.12 -9.26
N THR A 116 -7.20 7.28 -8.66
CA THR A 116 -8.02 8.38 -9.18
C THR A 116 -7.21 9.28 -10.10
N HIS A 117 -5.88 9.28 -9.97
CA HIS A 117 -4.97 10.11 -10.74
C HIS A 117 -4.34 9.32 -11.89
N GLU A 118 -4.31 9.88 -13.11
CA GLU A 118 -3.74 9.20 -14.29
C GLU A 118 -2.27 8.78 -14.09
N ALA A 119 -1.50 9.61 -13.38
CA ALA A 119 -0.11 9.30 -13.05
C ALA A 119 0.05 7.99 -12.24
N ASP A 120 -0.94 7.58 -11.44
CA ASP A 120 -0.88 6.30 -10.72
C ASP A 120 -0.92 5.11 -11.69
N TYR A 121 -1.72 5.21 -12.75
CA TYR A 121 -1.77 4.21 -13.81
C TYR A 121 -0.47 4.17 -14.61
N ALA A 122 0.15 5.33 -14.86
CA ALA A 122 1.45 5.40 -15.51
C ALA A 122 2.52 4.63 -14.70
N VAL A 123 2.53 4.78 -13.37
CA VAL A 123 3.43 4.02 -12.48
C VAL A 123 3.13 2.52 -12.54
N LEU A 124 1.86 2.11 -12.46
CA LEU A 124 1.46 0.69 -12.50
C LEU A 124 1.77 0.00 -13.83
N LEU A 125 1.57 0.70 -14.94
CA LEU A 125 1.77 0.15 -16.28
C LEU A 125 3.23 0.21 -16.73
N ASN A 126 4.09 0.96 -16.02
CA ASN A 126 5.52 1.04 -16.27
C ASN A 126 6.26 -0.20 -15.74
N ASN A 127 6.02 -1.34 -16.38
CA ASN A 127 6.59 -2.64 -16.03
C ASN A 127 8.00 -2.89 -16.58
N ARG A 128 8.78 -1.84 -16.86
CA ARG A 128 10.16 -2.00 -17.38
C ARG A 128 11.03 -2.88 -16.48
N THR A 129 10.79 -2.89 -15.17
CA THR A 129 11.52 -3.71 -14.19
C THR A 129 11.08 -5.17 -14.17
N GLY A 130 9.83 -5.46 -14.56
CA GLY A 130 9.27 -6.82 -14.60
C GLY A 130 9.37 -7.48 -15.98
N GLN A 131 9.74 -6.73 -17.01
CA GLN A 131 10.11 -7.29 -18.31
C GLN A 131 11.41 -8.07 -18.13
N GLN A 132 11.32 -9.40 -18.14
CA GLN A 132 12.51 -10.22 -18.33
C GLN A 132 13.18 -9.74 -19.62
N VAL A 133 14.46 -9.39 -19.52
CA VAL A 133 15.28 -9.16 -20.70
C VAL A 133 15.31 -10.48 -21.46
N SER A 134 14.49 -10.58 -22.51
CA SER A 134 14.58 -11.69 -23.45
C SER A 134 15.98 -11.65 -24.07
N PRO A 135 16.73 -12.78 -24.06
CA PRO A 135 18.10 -12.83 -24.57
C PRO A 135 18.20 -12.53 -26.06
#